data_AF-A0A969HZ99-F1
#
_entry.id   AF-A0A969HZ99-F1
#
_cell.length_a   1.000
_cell.length_b   1.000
_cell.length_c   1.000
_cell.angle_alpha   90.00
_cell.angle_beta   90.00
_cell.angle_gamma   90.00
#
_symmetry.space_group_name_H-M   'P 1'
#
loop_
_entity.id
_entity.type
_entity.pdbx_description
1 polymer ?
#
loop_
_entity_poly.entity_id
_entity_poly.type
_entity_poly.pdbx_seq_one_letter_code
_entity_poly.pdbx_strand_id
1 'polypeptide(L)'
;MKPHRKIREERLKQPLKQLPTLKMKLITATEFNEVFNYFFDYFGENEHFLQLGEPTRHELLEKVLAHSVKSILGTDLIVIRNGIFIRLQEQRFIHGGCNLNGYIANFFYFDDIDSGMLVLASPPYEQETKFVRFSLQTLGQPSGTQSN
;
A
#
# COMPACT_ATOMS: atom_id res chain seq x y z
N MET A 1 16.36 34.34 1.95
CA MET A 1 15.94 33.15 1.17
C MET A 1 15.01 33.61 0.05
N LYS A 2 15.27 33.28 -1.23
CA LYS A 2 14.47 33.80 -2.36
C LYS A 2 13.04 33.19 -2.34
N PRO A 3 11.96 33.99 -2.47
CA PRO A 3 10.57 33.54 -2.30
C PRO A 3 10.15 32.41 -3.25
N HIS A 4 10.70 32.36 -4.46
CA HIS A 4 10.40 31.32 -5.45
C HIS A 4 10.81 29.89 -5.02
N ARG A 5 11.83 29.73 -4.18
CA ARG A 5 12.27 28.41 -3.70
C ARG A 5 11.29 27.82 -2.69
N LYS A 6 10.75 28.67 -1.80
CA LYS A 6 9.79 28.28 -0.76
C LYS A 6 8.44 27.85 -1.33
N ILE A 7 7.96 28.55 -2.36
CA ILE A 7 6.69 28.20 -3.04
C ILE A 7 6.80 26.86 -3.76
N ARG A 8 7.95 26.57 -4.37
CA ARG A 8 8.22 25.28 -5.04
C ARG A 8 8.26 24.14 -4.02
N GLU A 9 8.96 24.32 -2.90
CA GLU A 9 9.03 23.32 -1.82
C GLU A 9 7.66 23.03 -1.19
N GLU A 10 6.81 24.05 -0.98
CA GLU A 10 5.43 23.86 -0.48
C GLU A 10 4.53 23.10 -1.46
N ARG A 11 4.64 23.35 -2.77
CA ARG A 11 3.85 22.63 -3.79
C ARG A 11 4.25 21.16 -3.87
N LEU A 12 5.55 20.85 -3.71
CA LEU A 12 6.05 19.47 -3.74
C LEU A 12 5.54 18.64 -2.55
N LYS A 13 5.21 19.27 -1.42
CA LYS A 13 4.66 18.59 -0.23
C LYS A 13 3.14 18.54 -0.18
N GLN A 14 2.42 19.09 -1.16
CA GLN A 14 0.95 19.08 -1.16
C GLN A 14 0.34 17.67 -1.07
N PRO A 15 0.84 16.65 -1.78
CA PRO A 15 0.32 15.29 -1.64
C PRO A 15 0.43 14.75 -0.22
N LEU A 16 1.54 15.04 0.48
CA LEU A 16 1.74 14.59 1.87
C LEU A 16 0.64 15.08 2.82
N LYS A 17 0.05 16.25 2.55
CA LYS A 17 -1.06 16.80 3.34
C LYS A 17 -2.36 15.99 3.21
N GLN A 18 -2.47 15.13 2.19
CA GLN A 18 -3.64 14.28 1.94
C GLN A 18 -3.53 12.90 2.64
N LEU A 19 -2.35 12.51 3.14
CA LEU A 19 -2.15 11.20 3.78
C LEU A 19 -3.05 10.97 5.01
N PRO A 20 -3.29 11.97 5.90
CA PRO A 20 -4.24 11.79 7.00
C PRO A 20 -5.66 11.49 6.52
N THR A 21 -6.10 12.11 5.42
CA THR A 21 -7.41 11.86 4.82
C THR A 21 -7.47 10.47 4.19
N LEU A 22 -6.43 10.06 3.46
CA LEU A 22 -6.34 8.70 2.90
C LEU A 22 -6.40 7.65 4.02
N LYS A 23 -5.67 7.86 5.11
CA LYS A 23 -5.68 6.98 6.29
C LYS A 23 -7.07 6.88 6.90
N MET A 24 -7.75 8.01 7.10
CA MET A 24 -9.12 8.03 7.62
C MET A 24 -10.06 7.24 6.70
N LYS A 25 -9.99 7.47 5.38
CA LYS A 25 -10.77 6.73 4.39
C LYS A 25 -10.49 5.22 4.45
N LEU A 26 -9.24 4.80 4.57
CA LEU A 26 -8.90 3.38 4.72
C LEU A 26 -9.59 2.73 5.92
N ILE A 27 -9.63 3.42 7.05
CA ILE A 27 -10.20 2.90 8.30
C ILE A 27 -11.73 2.83 8.22
N THR A 28 -12.37 3.86 7.68
CA THR A 28 -13.84 4.02 7.80
C THR A 28 -14.63 3.56 6.58
N ALA A 29 -13.99 3.37 5.42
CA ALA A 29 -14.70 3.04 4.19
C ALA A 29 -15.37 1.67 4.25
N THR A 30 -16.58 1.62 3.68
CA THR A 30 -17.28 0.40 3.28
C THR A 30 -17.10 0.15 1.78
N GLU A 31 -16.94 1.21 0.99
CA GLU A 31 -16.68 1.16 -0.46
C GLU A 31 -15.19 1.35 -0.73
N PHE A 32 -14.51 0.24 -1.03
CA PHE A 32 -13.06 0.20 -1.13
C PHE A 32 -12.51 0.87 -2.40
N ASN A 33 -13.24 0.83 -3.51
CA ASN A 33 -12.87 1.55 -4.73
C ASN A 33 -12.70 3.06 -4.48
N GLU A 34 -13.53 3.68 -3.63
CA GLU A 34 -13.41 5.12 -3.32
C GLU A 34 -12.11 5.47 -2.61
N VAL A 35 -11.62 4.58 -1.73
CA VAL A 35 -10.33 4.77 -1.05
C VAL A 35 -9.19 4.74 -2.06
N PHE A 36 -9.25 3.80 -3.01
CA PHE A 36 -8.19 3.64 -3.99
C PHE A 36 -8.19 4.70 -5.08
N ASN A 37 -9.38 5.13 -5.53
CA ASN A 37 -9.51 6.26 -6.45
C ASN A 37 -8.91 7.52 -5.82
N TYR A 38 -9.21 7.78 -4.54
CA TYR A 38 -8.57 8.87 -3.79
C TYR A 38 -7.04 8.71 -3.72
N PHE A 39 -6.53 7.49 -3.56
CA PHE A 39 -5.08 7.26 -3.64
C PHE A 39 -4.51 7.62 -5.03
N PHE A 40 -5.16 7.20 -6.11
CA PHE A 40 -4.70 7.54 -7.46
C PHE A 40 -4.74 9.04 -7.76
N ASP A 41 -5.88 9.69 -7.48
CA ASP A 41 -6.13 11.10 -7.80
C ASP A 41 -5.11 12.05 -7.14
N TYR A 42 -4.65 11.71 -5.93
CA TYR A 42 -3.78 12.59 -5.15
C TYR A 42 -2.31 12.15 -5.11
N PHE A 43 -2.01 10.88 -5.41
CA PHE A 43 -0.68 10.30 -5.21
C PHE A 43 -0.18 9.51 -6.42
N GLY A 44 -0.98 8.58 -6.94
CA GLY A 44 -0.54 7.61 -7.95
C GLY A 44 -0.08 8.24 -9.27
N GLU A 45 -0.67 9.37 -9.66
CA GLU A 45 -0.30 10.13 -10.87
C GLU A 45 0.71 11.26 -10.60
N ASN A 46 1.11 11.48 -9.34
CA ASN A 46 1.96 12.59 -8.97
C ASN A 46 3.45 12.18 -9.02
N GLU A 47 4.13 12.47 -10.12
CA GLU A 47 5.55 12.15 -10.31
C GLU A 47 6.45 12.62 -9.16
N HIS A 48 6.15 13.77 -8.56
CA HIS A 48 6.92 14.26 -7.43
C HIS A 48 6.71 13.39 -6.20
N PHE A 49 5.47 13.00 -5.90
CA PHE A 49 5.19 12.11 -4.78
C PHE A 49 5.93 10.78 -4.90
N LEU A 50 5.97 10.21 -6.11
CA LEU A 50 6.70 8.96 -6.39
C LEU A 50 8.22 9.08 -6.14
N GLN A 51 8.77 10.31 -6.16
CA GLN A 51 10.18 10.60 -5.90
C GLN A 51 10.48 11.04 -4.46
N LEU A 52 9.47 11.25 -3.60
CA LEU A 52 9.66 11.72 -2.23
C LEU A 52 10.15 10.63 -1.27
N GLY A 53 10.00 9.37 -1.63
CA GLY A 53 10.36 8.24 -0.78
C GLY A 53 11.61 7.51 -1.24
N GLU A 54 12.08 6.62 -0.37
CA GLU A 54 13.24 5.78 -0.64
C GLU A 54 12.80 4.35 -0.98
N PRO A 55 13.46 3.67 -1.93
CA PRO A 55 13.27 2.24 -2.14
C PRO A 55 13.48 1.47 -0.84
N THR A 56 12.55 0.56 -0.52
CA THR A 56 12.61 -0.25 0.70
C THR A 56 12.32 -1.72 0.41
N ARG A 57 12.61 -2.59 1.37
CA ARG A 57 12.14 -3.97 1.41
C ARG A 57 11.41 -4.20 2.72
N HIS A 58 10.25 -4.85 2.67
CA HIS A 58 9.43 -5.10 3.85
C HIS A 58 8.86 -6.52 3.82
N GLU A 59 9.62 -7.49 4.32
CA GLU A 59 9.34 -8.92 4.15
C GLU A 59 7.97 -9.35 4.69
N LEU A 60 7.52 -8.77 5.80
CA LEU A 60 6.19 -9.06 6.35
C LEU A 60 5.08 -8.50 5.45
N LEU A 61 5.32 -7.36 4.81
CA LEU A 61 4.34 -6.75 3.92
C LEU A 61 4.25 -7.57 2.64
N GLU A 62 5.40 -7.97 2.07
CA GLU A 62 5.44 -8.92 0.95
C GLU A 62 4.65 -10.20 1.26
N LYS A 63 4.84 -10.80 2.44
CA LYS A 63 4.09 -11.99 2.88
C LYS A 63 2.59 -11.74 2.99
N VAL A 64 2.18 -10.61 3.57
CA VAL A 64 0.76 -10.25 3.69
C VAL A 64 0.14 -10.03 2.32
N LEU A 65 0.81 -9.32 1.41
CA LEU A 65 0.34 -9.12 0.04
C LEU A 65 0.16 -10.48 -0.67
N ALA A 66 1.16 -11.36 -0.61
CA ALA A 66 1.07 -12.70 -1.17
C ALA A 66 -0.09 -13.51 -0.56
N HIS A 67 -0.26 -13.44 0.77
CA HIS A 67 -1.35 -14.12 1.46
C HIS A 67 -2.73 -13.58 1.04
N SER A 68 -2.88 -12.26 0.94
CA SER A 68 -4.11 -11.61 0.48
C SER A 68 -4.50 -12.08 -0.92
N VAL A 69 -3.55 -12.16 -1.85
CA VAL A 69 -3.83 -12.66 -3.21
C VAL A 69 -4.15 -14.14 -3.21
N LYS A 70 -3.45 -14.96 -2.42
CA LYS A 70 -3.76 -16.39 -2.27
C LYS A 70 -5.21 -16.60 -1.85
N SER A 71 -5.70 -15.86 -0.85
CA SER A 71 -7.08 -15.97 -0.39
C SER A 71 -8.12 -15.58 -1.44
N ILE A 72 -7.74 -14.75 -2.41
CA ILE A 72 -8.64 -14.26 -3.47
C ILE A 72 -8.64 -15.19 -4.68
N LEU A 73 -7.45 -15.64 -5.11
CA LEU A 73 -7.29 -16.45 -6.32
C LEU A 73 -7.39 -17.96 -6.03
N GLY A 74 -7.38 -18.37 -4.76
CA GLY A 74 -7.45 -19.79 -4.38
C GLY A 74 -6.22 -20.61 -4.79
N THR A 75 -5.08 -19.97 -5.04
CA THR A 75 -3.83 -20.63 -5.46
C THR A 75 -2.82 -20.70 -4.32
N ASP A 76 -2.06 -21.79 -4.27
CA ASP A 76 -1.15 -22.04 -3.16
C ASP A 76 0.16 -21.27 -3.22
N LEU A 77 0.57 -20.85 -4.41
CA LEU A 77 1.84 -20.16 -4.64
C LEU A 77 1.60 -18.79 -5.30
N ILE A 78 1.92 -17.73 -4.57
CA ILE A 78 1.96 -16.36 -5.10
C ILE A 78 3.42 -15.92 -5.21
N VAL A 79 3.85 -15.60 -6.43
CA VAL A 79 5.18 -15.07 -6.68
C VAL A 79 5.09 -13.57 -6.91
N ILE A 80 5.79 -12.80 -6.07
CA ILE A 80 5.96 -11.36 -6.28
C ILE A 80 7.10 -11.15 -7.28
N ARG A 81 6.81 -10.43 -8.36
CA ARG A 81 7.81 -10.04 -9.37
C ARG A 81 7.82 -8.52 -9.54
N ASN A 82 8.97 -7.98 -9.89
CA ASN A 82 9.16 -6.56 -10.20
C ASN A 82 8.57 -5.63 -9.12
N GLY A 83 8.77 -5.98 -7.85
CA GLY A 83 8.24 -5.24 -6.73
C GLY A 83 8.94 -3.89 -6.58
N ILE A 84 8.17 -2.82 -6.58
CA ILE A 84 8.60 -1.47 -6.27
C ILE A 84 7.93 -1.09 -4.96
N PHE A 85 8.73 -0.88 -3.92
CA PHE A 85 8.26 -0.51 -2.59
C PHE A 85 8.96 0.78 -2.20
N ILE A 86 8.19 1.85 -2.02
CA ILE A 86 8.70 3.19 -1.73
C ILE A 86 8.20 3.58 -0.34
N ARG A 87 9.14 3.95 0.55
CA ARG A 87 8.84 4.37 1.91
C ARG A 87 8.97 5.87 2.08
N LEU A 88 7.92 6.47 2.63
CA LEU A 88 7.92 7.81 3.21
C LEU A 88 8.13 7.68 4.73
N GLN A 89 9.40 7.73 5.14
CA GLN A 89 9.82 7.39 6.51
C GLN A 89 9.12 8.25 7.57
N GLU A 90 9.03 9.56 7.36
CA GLU A 90 8.39 10.50 8.31
C GLU A 90 6.88 10.26 8.43
N GLN A 91 6.23 9.82 7.36
CA GLN A 91 4.79 9.62 7.30
C GLN A 91 4.38 8.19 7.67
N ARG A 92 5.35 7.29 7.94
CA ARG A 92 5.13 5.87 8.26
C ARG A 92 4.25 5.20 7.20
N PHE A 93 4.56 5.49 5.95
CA PHE A 93 3.75 5.09 4.80
C PHE A 93 4.63 4.40 3.78
N ILE A 94 4.14 3.28 3.27
CA ILE A 94 4.76 2.52 2.18
C ILE A 94 3.73 2.42 1.06
N HIS A 95 4.14 2.67 -0.18
CA HIS A 95 3.31 2.41 -1.35
C HIS A 95 4.13 1.74 -2.44
N GLY A 96 3.45 1.21 -3.45
CA GLY A 96 4.16 0.51 -4.48
C GLY A 96 3.27 -0.23 -5.45
N GLY A 97 3.96 -0.97 -6.32
CA GLY A 97 3.34 -1.87 -7.26
C GLY A 97 4.20 -3.11 -7.47
N CYS A 98 3.56 -4.19 -7.90
CA CYS A 98 4.24 -5.43 -8.24
C CYS A 98 3.39 -6.25 -9.21
N ASN A 99 3.97 -7.32 -9.75
CA ASN A 99 3.21 -8.36 -10.44
C ASN A 99 3.03 -9.56 -9.52
N LEU A 100 1.79 -10.04 -9.40
CA LEU A 100 1.42 -11.19 -8.58
C LEU A 100 0.75 -12.22 -9.49
N ASN A 101 1.50 -13.22 -9.94
CA ASN A 101 1.03 -14.26 -10.87
C ASN A 101 0.33 -13.71 -12.14
N GLY A 102 0.87 -12.65 -12.74
CA GLY A 102 0.30 -12.02 -13.93
C GLY A 102 -0.66 -10.86 -13.64
N TYR A 103 -1.16 -10.73 -12.42
CA TYR A 103 -1.98 -9.59 -12.00
C TYR A 103 -1.10 -8.38 -11.72
N ILE A 104 -1.54 -7.19 -12.18
CA ILE A 104 -0.92 -5.93 -11.79
C ILE A 104 -1.47 -5.56 -10.42
N ALA A 105 -0.58 -5.47 -9.44
CA ALA A 105 -0.92 -5.14 -8.07
C ALA A 105 -0.39 -3.75 -7.73
N ASN A 106 -1.26 -2.90 -7.19
CA ASN A 106 -0.87 -1.63 -6.58
C ASN A 106 -1.30 -1.65 -5.11
N PHE A 107 -0.48 -1.08 -4.23
CA PHE A 107 -0.77 -1.11 -2.81
C PHE A 107 -0.29 0.14 -2.10
N PHE A 108 -0.85 0.37 -0.92
CA PHE A 108 -0.29 1.23 0.10
C PHE A 108 -0.51 0.65 1.50
N TYR A 109 0.30 1.07 2.46
CA TYR A 109 0.31 0.58 3.83
C TYR A 109 0.76 1.69 4.79
N PHE A 110 0.09 1.77 5.93
CA PHE A 110 0.42 2.67 7.03
C PHE A 110 0.97 1.88 8.22
N ASP A 111 2.26 2.07 8.54
CA ASP A 111 2.96 1.35 9.62
C ASP A 111 2.48 1.75 11.03
N ASP A 112 1.71 2.83 11.19
CA ASP A 112 1.22 3.29 12.48
C ASP A 112 -0.14 2.74 12.87
N ILE A 113 -0.88 2.19 11.90
CA ILE A 113 -2.18 1.53 12.12
C ILE A 113 -2.19 0.08 11.63
N ASP A 114 -1.04 -0.44 11.21
CA ASP A 114 -0.86 -1.79 10.69
C ASP A 114 -1.89 -2.18 9.63
N SER A 115 -2.26 -1.24 8.76
CA SER A 115 -3.29 -1.47 7.76
C SER A 115 -2.93 -0.86 6.42
N GLY A 116 -3.36 -1.52 5.37
CA GLY A 116 -3.13 -1.11 4.00
C GLY A 116 -4.22 -1.58 3.08
N MET A 117 -4.05 -1.21 1.82
CA MET A 117 -4.92 -1.58 0.74
C MET A 117 -4.12 -2.14 -0.41
N LEU A 118 -4.65 -3.19 -1.03
CA LEU A 118 -4.13 -3.82 -2.23
C LEU A 118 -5.24 -3.80 -3.28
N VAL A 119 -4.86 -3.46 -4.50
CA VAL A 119 -5.72 -3.56 -5.68
C VAL A 119 -5.06 -4.44 -6.71
N LEU A 120 -5.84 -5.39 -7.21
CA LEU A 120 -5.44 -6.34 -8.24
C LEU A 120 -6.24 -6.04 -9.50
N ALA A 121 -5.55 -5.57 -10.53
CA ALA A 121 -6.11 -5.50 -11.88
C ALA A 121 -5.85 -6.82 -12.58
N SER A 122 -6.93 -7.47 -13.03
CA SER A 122 -6.83 -8.70 -13.80
C SER A 122 -6.17 -8.47 -15.16
N PRO A 123 -5.53 -9.51 -15.73
CA PRO A 123 -5.07 -9.48 -17.11
C PRO A 123 -6.22 -9.08 -18.07
N PRO A 124 -5.93 -8.54 -19.25
CA PRO A 124 -6.91 -7.87 -20.13
C PRO A 124 -8.14 -8.69 -20.55
N TYR A 125 -8.18 -9.99 -20.24
CA TYR A 125 -9.28 -10.89 -20.57
C TYR A 125 -10.33 -11.07 -19.45
N GLU A 126 -10.02 -10.74 -18.20
CA GLU A 126 -10.90 -10.99 -17.04
C GLU A 126 -11.68 -9.75 -16.58
N GLN A 127 -11.31 -8.54 -17.03
CA GLN A 127 -11.98 -7.24 -16.78
C GLN A 127 -12.43 -6.93 -15.34
N GLU A 128 -11.93 -7.65 -14.35
CA GLU A 128 -12.25 -7.44 -12.94
C GLU A 128 -11.10 -6.72 -12.23
N THR A 129 -11.46 -5.77 -11.36
CA THR A 129 -10.53 -5.16 -10.40
C THR A 129 -10.98 -5.55 -9.00
N LYS A 130 -10.07 -6.15 -8.23
CA LYS A 130 -10.35 -6.60 -6.86
C LYS A 130 -9.69 -5.65 -5.87
N PHE A 131 -10.43 -5.22 -4.86
CA PHE A 131 -9.97 -4.32 -3.80
C PHE A 131 -9.91 -5.05 -2.47
N VAL A 132 -8.81 -4.88 -1.75
CA VAL A 132 -8.51 -5.64 -0.54
C VAL A 132 -7.98 -4.70 0.51
N ARG A 133 -8.68 -4.59 1.64
CA ARG A 133 -8.10 -4.02 2.86
C ARG A 133 -7.43 -5.13 3.65
N PHE A 134 -6.18 -4.92 4.04
CA PHE A 134 -5.42 -5.89 4.83
C PHE A 134 -4.88 -5.26 6.11
N SER A 135 -4.49 -6.11 7.05
CA SER A 135 -3.75 -5.73 8.24
C SER A 135 -2.52 -6.62 8.43
N LEU A 136 -1.49 -6.05 9.06
CA LEU A 136 -0.25 -6.76 9.37
C LEU A 136 -0.20 -7.00 10.87
N GLN A 137 -0.62 -8.19 11.29
CA GLN A 137 -0.56 -8.59 12.70
C GLN A 137 0.48 -9.67 12.87
N THR A 138 1.46 -9.42 13.74
CA THR A 138 2.34 -10.49 14.21
C THR A 138 1.63 -11.16 15.38
N LEU A 139 1.08 -12.35 15.16
CA LEU A 139 0.64 -13.18 16.27
C LEU A 139 1.90 -13.57 17.05
N GLY A 140 2.01 -13.10 18.29
CA GLY A 140 3.04 -13.58 19.22
C GLY A 140 2.99 -15.10 19.25
N GLN A 141 4.15 -15.76 19.35
CA GLN A 141 4.16 -17.22 19.47
C GLN A 141 3.24 -17.63 20.63
N PRO A 142 2.41 -18.68 20.47
CA PRO A 142 1.59 -19.17 21.57
C PRO A 142 2.53 -19.49 22.73
N SER A 143 2.40 -18.72 23.81
CA SER A 143 3.09 -18.99 25.06
C SER A 143 2.68 -20.39 25.48
N GLY A 144 3.63 -21.32 25.40
CA GLY A 144 3.42 -22.73 25.69
C GLY A 144 2.72 -22.90 27.03
N THR A 145 1.68 -23.72 27.01
CA THR A 145 0.99 -24.23 28.18
C THR A 145 2.03 -24.73 29.18
N GLN A 146 2.17 -24.05 30.32
CA GLN A 146 2.85 -24.64 31.48
C GLN A 146 1.91 -25.71 32.03
N SER A 147 2.22 -26.96 31.71
CA SER A 147 1.70 -28.12 32.42
C SER A 147 2.31 -28.12 33.81
N ASN A 148 1.46 -28.11 34.84
CA ASN A 148 1.81 -28.54 36.20
C ASN A 148 0.93 -29.75 36.53
#